data_AF-A0A9E4M400-F1
#
_entry.id   AF-A0A9E4M400-F1
#
_cell.length_a   1.000
_cell.length_b   1.000
_cell.length_c   1.000
_cell.angle_alpha   90.00
_cell.angle_beta   90.00
_cell.angle_gamma   90.00
#
_symmetry.space_group_name_H-M   'P 1'
#
loop_
_entity.id
_entity.type
_entity.pdbx_description
1 polymer ?
#
loop_
_entity_poly.entity_id
_entity_poly.type
_entity_poly.pdbx_seq_one_letter_code
_entity_poly.pdbx_strand_id
1 'polypeptide(L)'
;MSNPPGNSLQVDQNRRVSEPGESPEAGILHLIERVREELDYNDAKGQSAYRLGMHDGLRFAEDALVNLLKRHGHQAEVRETPMDM
;
A
#
# COMPACT_ATOMS: atom_id res chain seq x y z
N MET A 1 -13.27 -19.62 15.98
CA MET A 1 -13.26 -18.53 14.98
C MET A 1 -12.25 -17.49 15.46
N SER A 2 -11.12 -17.34 14.79
CA SER A 2 -10.12 -16.32 15.16
C SER A 2 -10.56 -15.00 14.56
N ASN A 3 -10.88 -14.00 15.37
CA ASN A 3 -11.07 -12.64 14.88
C ASN A 3 -9.74 -12.16 14.29
N PRO A 4 -9.69 -11.68 13.04
CA PRO A 4 -8.50 -11.03 12.56
C PRO A 4 -8.23 -9.80 13.43
N PRO A 5 -6.97 -9.49 13.75
CA PRO A 5 -6.65 -8.33 14.58
C PRO A 5 -7.30 -7.07 13.99
N GLY A 6 -7.74 -6.15 14.85
CA GLY A 6 -8.38 -4.90 14.42
C GLY A 6 -7.48 -4.06 13.51
N ASN A 7 -6.16 -4.27 13.59
CA ASN A 7 -5.10 -3.59 12.87
C ASN A 7 -4.05 -4.63 12.40
N SER A 8 -3.99 -4.90 11.09
CA SER A 8 -2.98 -5.75 10.43
C SER A 8 -1.55 -5.34 10.74
N LEU A 9 -1.34 -4.07 11.03
CA LEU A 9 -0.03 -3.43 11.06
C LEU A 9 0.52 -3.25 12.47
N GLN A 10 -0.18 -3.66 13.53
CA GLN A 10 0.19 -3.34 14.91
C GLN A 10 1.62 -3.80 15.28
N VAL A 11 2.17 -4.80 14.59
CA VAL A 11 3.54 -5.30 14.78
C VAL A 11 4.59 -4.46 14.03
N ASP A 12 4.21 -3.77 12.95
CA ASP A 12 5.14 -3.10 12.02
C ASP A 12 4.99 -1.56 12.01
N GLN A 13 4.14 -0.97 12.84
CA GLN A 13 3.89 0.49 12.85
C GLN A 13 5.12 1.37 13.13
N ASN A 14 6.24 0.78 13.55
CA ASN A 14 7.52 1.46 13.77
C ASN A 14 8.65 0.94 12.87
N ARG A 15 8.35 0.09 11.90
CA ARG A 15 9.35 -0.45 10.99
C ARG A 15 9.72 0.60 9.96
N ARG A 16 11.02 0.67 9.65
CA ARG A 16 11.47 1.52 8.54
C ARG A 16 11.08 0.86 7.23
N VAL A 17 10.75 1.71 6.26
CA VAL A 17 10.43 1.28 4.90
C VAL A 17 11.71 0.91 4.12
N SER A 18 12.84 1.49 4.51
CA SER A 18 14.18 1.14 4.01
C SER A 18 15.21 1.21 5.12
N GLU A 19 16.27 0.41 4.98
CA GLU A 19 17.42 0.42 5.88
C GLU A 19 18.39 1.57 5.54
N PRO A 20 19.16 2.06 6.52
CA PRO A 20 20.22 3.04 6.26
C PRO A 20 21.20 2.54 5.19
N GLY A 21 21.35 3.30 4.11
CA GLY A 21 22.26 2.98 3.01
C GLY A 21 21.58 2.35 1.79
N GLU A 22 20.29 2.04 1.87
CA GLU A 22 19.50 1.69 0.69
C GLU A 22 19.22 2.93 -0.19
N SER A 23 18.98 2.68 -1.48
CA SER A 23 18.62 3.74 -2.41
C SER A 23 17.21 4.27 -2.10
N PRO A 24 16.93 5.57 -2.34
CA PRO A 24 15.58 6.11 -2.22
C PRO A 24 14.54 5.34 -3.06
N GLU A 25 14.95 4.83 -4.23
CA GLU A 25 14.12 3.97 -5.07
C GLU A 25 13.69 2.70 -4.35
N ALA A 26 14.63 1.97 -3.73
CA ALA A 26 14.33 0.74 -2.99
C ALA A 26 13.34 1.02 -1.85
N GLY A 27 13.53 2.13 -1.13
CA GLY A 27 12.58 2.56 -0.10
C GLY A 27 11.18 2.87 -0.64
N ILE A 28 11.07 3.50 -1.81
CA ILE A 28 9.76 3.77 -2.43
C ILE A 28 9.10 2.48 -2.93
N LEU A 29 9.87 1.55 -3.48
CA LEU A 29 9.36 0.24 -3.90
C LEU A 29 8.81 -0.55 -2.71
N HIS A 30 9.54 -0.62 -1.60
CA HIS A 30 9.05 -1.23 -0.36
C HIS A 30 7.80 -0.52 0.18
N LEU A 31 7.72 0.82 0.06
CA LEU A 31 6.52 1.56 0.46
C LEU A 31 5.30 1.14 -0.37
N ILE A 32 5.46 1.04 -1.69
CA ILE A 32 4.41 0.61 -2.61
C ILE A 32 3.94 -0.80 -2.26
N GLU A 33 4.87 -1.73 -2.00
CA GLU A 33 4.52 -3.09 -1.55
C GLU A 33 3.72 -3.08 -0.26
N ARG A 34 4.11 -2.24 0.72
CA ARG A 34 3.38 -2.16 1.99
C ARG A 34 1.98 -1.56 1.85
N VAL A 35 1.82 -0.54 1.01
CA VAL A 35 0.51 0.05 0.69
C VAL A 35 -0.40 -1.00 0.06
N ARG A 36 0.14 -1.82 -0.84
CA ARG A 36 -0.58 -2.91 -1.50
C ARG A 36 -1.06 -3.98 -0.54
N GLU A 37 -0.23 -4.40 0.41
CA GLU A 37 -0.64 -5.36 1.44
C GLU A 37 -1.81 -4.83 2.28
N GLU A 38 -1.82 -3.54 2.59
CA GLU A 38 -2.91 -2.93 3.35
C GLU A 38 -4.19 -2.78 2.52
N LEU A 39 -4.08 -2.51 1.22
CA LEU A 39 -5.20 -2.54 0.28
C LEU A 39 -5.81 -3.95 0.20
N ASP A 40 -4.98 -4.99 0.01
CA ASP A 40 -5.41 -6.38 -0.04
C ASP A 40 -6.12 -6.79 1.28
N TYR A 41 -5.61 -6.31 2.42
CA TYR A 41 -6.22 -6.52 3.73
C TYR A 41 -7.56 -5.80 3.89
N ASN A 42 -7.68 -4.57 3.40
CA ASN A 42 -8.93 -3.82 3.42
C ASN A 42 -10.00 -4.46 2.53
N ASP A 43 -9.62 -4.93 1.34
CA ASP A 43 -10.50 -5.64 0.43
C ASP A 43 -11.04 -6.93 1.06
N ALA A 44 -10.18 -7.71 1.73
CA ALA A 44 -10.59 -8.93 2.42
C ALA A 44 -11.58 -8.71 3.59
N LYS A 45 -11.65 -7.48 4.13
CA LYS A 45 -12.51 -7.12 5.27
C LYS A 45 -13.89 -6.60 4.89
N GLY A 46 -14.17 -6.36 3.61
CA GLY A 46 -15.46 -5.91 3.10
C GLY A 46 -15.78 -4.42 3.33
N GLN A 47 -16.94 -4.00 2.80
CA GLN A 47 -17.32 -2.59 2.60
C GLN A 47 -17.95 -1.94 3.85
N SER A 48 -17.11 -1.48 4.77
CA SER A 48 -17.53 -0.56 5.85
C SER A 48 -17.22 0.88 5.43
N ALA A 49 -18.14 1.82 5.65
CA ALA A 49 -18.01 3.22 5.21
C ALA A 49 -16.73 3.92 5.70
N TYR A 50 -16.27 3.62 6.92
CA TYR A 50 -15.00 4.15 7.46
C TYR A 50 -13.78 3.65 6.67
N ARG A 51 -13.87 2.46 6.07
CA ARG A 51 -12.77 1.81 5.36
C ARG A 51 -12.65 2.28 3.91
N LEU A 52 -13.75 2.69 3.28
CA LEU A 52 -13.74 3.25 1.93
C LEU A 52 -12.84 4.48 1.83
N GLY A 53 -12.94 5.41 2.79
CA GLY A 53 -12.09 6.61 2.78
C GLY A 53 -10.59 6.32 2.97
N MET A 54 -10.25 5.32 3.80
CA MET A 54 -8.85 4.88 3.97
C MET A 54 -8.35 4.13 2.74
N HIS A 55 -9.20 3.29 2.14
CA HIS A 55 -8.91 2.53 0.93
C HIS A 55 -8.61 3.43 -0.26
N ASP A 56 -9.46 4.43 -0.50
CA ASP A 56 -9.26 5.41 -1.57
C ASP A 56 -7.98 6.24 -1.34
N GLY A 57 -7.70 6.60 -0.09
CA GLY A 57 -6.46 7.30 0.28
C GLY A 57 -5.20 6.46 0.01
N LEU A 58 -5.25 5.15 0.27
CA LEU A 58 -4.15 4.22 0.00
C LEU A 58 -3.96 3.99 -1.51
N ARG A 59 -5.04 3.90 -2.29
CA ARG A 59 -4.96 3.83 -3.76
C ARG A 59 -4.33 5.09 -4.35
N PHE A 60 -4.77 6.26 -3.89
CA PHE A 60 -4.17 7.53 -4.30
C PHE A 60 -2.67 7.59 -3.98
N ALA A 61 -2.26 7.07 -2.82
CA ALA A 61 -0.85 6.99 -2.45
C ALA A 61 -0.05 6.04 -3.35
N GLU A 62 -0.57 4.85 -3.67
CA GLU A 62 0.07 3.91 -4.61
C GLU A 62 0.30 4.61 -5.98
N ASP A 63 -0.73 5.24 -6.53
CA ASP A 63 -0.67 5.94 -7.82
C ASP A 63 0.40 7.04 -7.82
N ALA A 64 0.44 7.86 -6.77
CA ALA A 64 1.40 8.95 -6.64
C ALA A 64 2.85 8.44 -6.57
N LEU A 65 3.09 7.38 -5.80
CA LEU A 65 4.42 6.77 -5.63
C LEU A 65 4.91 6.10 -6.91
N VAL A 66 4.03 5.36 -7.60
CA VAL A 66 4.37 4.76 -8.90
C VAL A 66 4.68 5.83 -9.95
N ASN A 67 3.88 6.91 -10.00
CA ASN A 67 4.12 8.02 -10.92
C ASN A 67 5.47 8.71 -10.62
N LEU A 68 5.80 8.90 -9.34
CA LEU A 68 7.08 9.44 -8.92
C LEU A 68 8.25 8.58 -9.44
N LEU A 69 8.21 7.28 -9.21
CA LEU A 69 9.25 6.36 -9.71
C LEU A 69 9.40 6.42 -11.23
N LYS A 70 8.29 6.39 -11.98
CA LYS A 70 8.29 6.50 -13.44
C LYS A 70 8.95 7.80 -13.93
N ARG A 71 8.64 8.95 -13.30
CA ARG A 71 9.24 10.25 -13.65
C ARG A 71 10.74 10.31 -13.42
N HIS A 72 11.25 9.49 -12.51
CA HIS A 72 12.68 9.36 -12.23
C HIS A 72 13.35 8.23 -13.03
N GLY A 73 12.66 7.61 -13.99
CA GLY A 73 13.23 6.62 -14.91
C GLY A 73 13.20 5.19 -14.39
N HIS A 74 12.47 4.93 -13.31
CA HIS A 74 12.35 3.59 -12.72
C HIS A 74 11.13 2.85 -13.28
N GLN A 75 11.26 1.53 -13.42
CA GLN A 75 10.14 0.67 -13.80
C GLN A 75 9.28 0.41 -12.56
N ALA A 76 8.05 0.92 -12.57
CA ALA A 76 7.04 0.65 -11.56
C ALA A 76 5.67 0.55 -12.26
N GLU A 77 4.80 -0.31 -11.79
CA GLU A 77 3.43 -0.49 -12.33
C GLU A 77 2.41 -0.21 -11.24
N VAL A 78 1.24 0.29 -11.61
CA VAL A 78 0.07 0.38 -10.71
C VAL A 78 -0.66 -0.95 -10.79
N ARG A 79 -1.17 -1.50 -9.68
CA ARG A 79 -2.05 -2.67 -9.76
C ARG A 79 -3.38 -2.27 -10.39
N GLU A 80 -3.70 -2.84 -11.55
CA GLU A 80 -5.06 -2.75 -12.08
C GLU A 80 -5.98 -3.60 -11.22
N THR A 81 -6.99 -2.98 -10.59
CA THR A 81 -8.09 -3.74 -10.00
C THR A 81 -9.09 -4.05 -11.12
N PRO A 82 -9.64 -5.27 -11.23
CA PRO A 82 -10.82 -5.47 -12.06
C PRO A 82 -11.91 -4.50 -11.58
N MET A 83 -12.37 -3.59 -12.45
CA MET A 83 -13.59 -2.86 -12.20
C MET A 83 -14.71 -3.89 -12.17
N ASP A 84 -15.28 -4.13 -10.99
CA ASP A 84 -16.57 -4.81 -10.89
C ASP A 84 -17.58 -4.00 -11.73
N MET A 85 -17.97 -4.55 -12.88
CA MET A 85 -19.09 -4.07 -13.71
C MET A 85 -20.43 -4.51 -13.13
#